data_AF-A0A0Q0VUT5-F1
#
_entry.id   AF-A0A0Q0VUT5-F1
#
_cell.length_a   1.000
_cell.length_b   1.000
_cell.length_c   1.000
_cell.angle_alpha   90.00
_cell.angle_beta   90.00
_cell.angle_gamma   90.00
#
_symmetry.space_group_name_H-M   'P 1'
#
loop_
_entity.id
_entity.type
_entity.pdbx_description
1 polymer ?
#
loop_
_entity_poly.entity_id
_entity_poly.type
_entity_poly.pdbx_seq_one_letter_code
_entity_poly.pdbx_strand_id
1 'polypeptide(L)'
;MWVKSSLRQEVRKRGYKRTIALGAIAAGAMVQYDRNHADIQPGIKQYGAYNSITIMNLSTSVNLRINLDFAPEKLYIVPVGTTISVDEITFQEFDVTNLSAADALAVNEAWITVAWEPPLKRDRMVS
;
A
#
# COMPACT_ATOMS: atom_id res chain seq x y z
N MET A 1 -34.44 11.42 12.84
CA MET A 1 -33.09 11.75 12.31
C MET A 1 -32.16 10.55 12.52
N TRP A 2 -32.20 9.52 11.65
CA TRP A 2 -31.52 8.22 11.83
C TRP A 2 -30.60 7.82 10.65
N VAL A 3 -30.38 8.73 9.69
CA VAL A 3 -29.70 8.42 8.42
C VAL A 3 -28.16 8.35 8.54
N LYS A 4 -27.57 8.98 9.57
CA LYS A 4 -26.10 9.05 9.72
C LYS A 4 -25.45 7.74 10.18
N SER A 5 -26.17 6.85 10.88
CA SER A 5 -25.59 5.61 11.41
C SER A 5 -25.54 4.49 10.36
N SER A 6 -26.57 4.34 9.53
CA SER A 6 -26.61 3.33 8.46
C SER A 6 -25.58 3.61 7.36
N LEU A 7 -25.45 4.87 6.94
CA LEU A 7 -24.45 5.31 5.96
C LEU A 7 -23.01 5.04 6.43
N ARG A 8 -22.70 5.31 7.70
CA ARG A 8 -21.37 5.00 8.27
C ARG A 8 -21.09 3.49 8.31
N GLN A 9 -22.09 2.68 8.64
CA GLN A 9 -21.95 1.23 8.61
C GLN A 9 -21.80 0.68 7.19
N GLU A 10 -22.49 1.26 6.21
CA GLU A 10 -22.40 0.85 4.82
C GLU A 10 -21.06 1.21 4.20
N VAL A 11 -20.56 2.41 4.49
CA VAL A 11 -19.22 2.85 4.07
C VAL A 11 -18.13 1.93 4.63
N ARG A 12 -18.22 1.50 5.90
CA ARG A 12 -17.31 0.51 6.50
C ARG A 12 -17.37 -0.87 5.85
N LYS A 13 -18.44 -1.20 5.14
CA LYS A 13 -18.61 -2.51 4.46
C LYS A 13 -18.04 -2.53 3.04
N ARG A 14 -17.68 -1.38 2.46
CA ARG A 14 -17.21 -1.29 1.06
C ARG A 14 -15.70 -1.46 0.90
N GLY A 15 -14.94 -1.36 1.98
CA GLY A 15 -13.48 -1.36 1.90
C GLY A 15 -12.89 0.04 1.71
N TYR A 16 -11.58 0.09 1.50
CA TYR A 16 -10.84 1.27 1.08
C TYR A 16 -9.72 0.86 0.14
N LYS A 17 -9.49 1.65 -0.91
CA LYS A 17 -8.39 1.44 -1.83
C LYS A 17 -7.82 2.77 -2.25
N ARG A 18 -6.49 2.90 -2.24
CA ARG A 18 -5.77 4.07 -2.72
C ARG A 18 -4.59 3.62 -3.57
N THR A 19 -4.50 4.15 -4.77
CA THR A 19 -3.31 4.03 -5.62
C THR A 19 -2.49 5.31 -5.53
N ILE A 20 -1.19 5.13 -5.32
CA ILE A 20 -0.17 6.14 -5.14
C ILE A 20 0.78 6.00 -6.32
N ALA A 21 0.90 7.03 -7.14
CA ALA A 21 1.96 7.10 -8.15
C ALA A 21 3.24 7.54 -7.44
N LEU A 22 4.32 6.76 -7.58
CA LEU A 22 5.58 7.13 -6.99
C LEU A 22 6.19 8.33 -7.75
N GLY A 23 6.67 9.30 -6.97
CA GLY A 23 7.53 10.36 -7.49
C GLY A 23 8.89 9.80 -7.89
N ALA A 24 9.77 10.67 -8.39
CA ALA A 24 11.13 10.26 -8.69
C ALA A 24 11.88 9.86 -7.41
N ILE A 25 12.62 8.76 -7.45
CA ILE A 25 13.45 8.27 -6.34
C ILE A 25 14.88 8.14 -6.83
N ALA A 26 15.80 8.94 -6.29
CA ALA A 26 17.21 8.88 -6.66
C ALA A 26 17.81 7.49 -6.39
N ALA A 27 18.93 7.18 -7.06
CA ALA A 27 19.67 5.94 -6.85
C ALA A 27 20.01 5.74 -5.36
N GLY A 28 19.73 4.56 -4.82
CA GLY A 28 19.92 4.22 -3.40
C GLY A 28 19.03 4.98 -2.40
N ALA A 29 18.18 5.90 -2.85
CA ALA A 29 17.35 6.71 -1.97
C ALA A 29 16.08 5.97 -1.53
N MET A 30 15.47 6.50 -0.47
CA MET A 30 14.26 5.96 0.14
C MET A 30 13.20 7.06 0.23
N VAL A 31 11.94 6.68 0.01
CA VAL A 31 10.76 7.50 0.28
C VAL A 31 9.90 6.80 1.31
N GLN A 32 9.46 7.54 2.33
CA GLN A 32 8.70 7.01 3.45
C GLN A 32 7.26 7.50 3.41
N TYR A 33 6.33 6.55 3.61
CA TYR A 33 4.89 6.79 3.75
C TYR A 33 4.50 6.42 5.19
N ASP A 34 4.67 7.36 6.11
CA ASP A 34 4.26 7.19 7.51
C ASP A 34 2.73 7.21 7.66
N ARG A 35 2.24 6.75 8.81
CA ARG A 35 0.79 6.70 9.11
C ARG A 35 0.03 8.03 8.95
N ASN A 36 0.73 9.16 8.94
CA ASN A 36 0.17 10.51 8.80
C ASN A 36 0.28 11.05 7.37
N HIS A 37 0.98 10.36 6.47
CA HIS A 37 1.16 10.76 5.08
C HIS A 37 -0.21 10.88 4.39
N ALA A 38 -0.41 11.98 3.65
CA ALA A 38 -1.73 12.38 3.13
C ALA A 38 -2.40 11.30 2.26
N ASP A 39 -1.61 10.52 1.53
CA ASP A 39 -2.12 9.43 0.70
C ASP A 39 -2.66 8.23 1.50
N ILE A 40 -2.09 7.91 2.67
CA ILE A 40 -2.46 6.69 3.41
C ILE A 40 -3.27 6.98 4.68
N GLN A 41 -3.14 8.19 5.23
CA GLN A 41 -3.86 8.60 6.44
C GLN A 41 -5.38 8.39 6.35
N PRO A 42 -6.09 8.65 5.23
CA PRO A 42 -7.55 8.49 5.20
C PRO A 42 -7.99 7.04 5.40
N GLY A 43 -7.28 6.07 4.81
CA GLY A 43 -7.59 4.65 5.00
C GLY A 43 -7.35 4.21 6.45
N ILE A 44 -6.21 4.62 7.03
CA ILE A 44 -5.83 4.31 8.41
C ILE A 44 -6.83 4.93 9.41
N LYS A 45 -7.22 6.19 9.24
CA LYS A 45 -8.21 6.85 10.10
C LYS A 45 -9.56 6.13 10.10
N GLN A 46 -9.92 5.50 8.98
CA GLN A 46 -11.21 4.85 8.81
C GLN A 46 -11.21 3.38 9.27
N TYR A 47 -10.12 2.65 9.03
CA TYR A 47 -10.04 1.20 9.20
C TYR A 47 -8.94 0.72 10.16
N GLY A 48 -8.06 1.61 10.62
CA GLY A 48 -6.96 1.31 11.55
C GLY A 48 -5.70 0.78 10.87
N ALA A 49 -5.83 -0.02 9.82
CA ALA A 49 -4.72 -0.57 9.06
C ALA A 49 -5.15 -0.97 7.63
N TYR A 50 -4.18 -1.26 6.78
CA TYR A 50 -4.36 -1.92 5.50
C TYR A 50 -4.12 -3.42 5.64
N ASN A 51 -4.74 -4.21 4.76
CA ASN A 51 -4.57 -5.66 4.73
C ASN A 51 -4.19 -6.23 3.36
N SER A 52 -4.00 -5.36 2.37
CA SER A 52 -3.50 -5.72 1.05
C SER A 52 -2.64 -4.59 0.48
N ILE A 53 -1.61 -4.97 -0.26
CA ILE A 53 -0.77 -4.07 -1.03
C ILE A 53 -0.47 -4.68 -2.40
N THR A 54 -0.60 -3.89 -3.46
CA THR A 54 -0.18 -4.23 -4.81
C THR A 54 0.82 -3.21 -5.30
N ILE A 55 1.97 -3.66 -5.77
CA ILE A 55 3.03 -2.81 -6.28
C ILE A 55 3.29 -3.18 -7.72
N MET A 56 3.21 -2.18 -8.59
CA MET A 56 3.52 -2.29 -10.00
C MET A 56 4.78 -1.49 -10.28
N ASN A 57 5.85 -2.17 -10.67
CA ASN A 57 7.11 -1.56 -11.08
C ASN A 57 7.24 -1.67 -12.60
N LEU A 58 6.96 -0.57 -13.31
CA LEU A 58 7.12 -0.47 -14.76
C LEU A 58 8.49 0.07 -15.16
N SER A 59 9.39 0.35 -14.21
CA SER A 59 10.75 0.75 -14.51
C SER A 59 11.48 -0.35 -15.29
N THR A 60 12.38 0.07 -16.16
CA THR A 60 13.21 -0.82 -16.98
C THR A 60 14.58 -1.10 -16.37
N SER A 61 15.01 -0.32 -15.37
CA SER A 61 16.35 -0.41 -14.78
C SER A 61 16.38 -0.44 -13.24
N VAL A 62 15.28 -0.07 -12.57
CA VAL A 62 15.26 0.05 -11.11
C VAL A 62 14.45 -1.07 -10.46
N ASN A 63 15.11 -1.87 -9.62
CA ASN A 63 14.41 -2.73 -8.65
C ASN A 63 14.03 -1.92 -7.41
N LEU A 64 12.86 -2.21 -6.84
CA LEU A 64 12.39 -1.57 -5.62
C LEU A 64 12.42 -2.54 -4.45
N ARG A 65 12.69 -2.03 -3.26
CA ARG A 65 12.42 -2.72 -1.99
C ARG A 65 11.32 -1.98 -1.27
N ILE A 66 10.39 -2.72 -0.70
CA ILE A 66 9.32 -2.19 0.13
C ILE A 66 9.36 -2.86 1.48
N ASN A 67 9.47 -2.08 2.55
CA ASN A 67 9.33 -2.59 3.90
C ASN A 67 8.03 -2.05 4.50
N LEU A 68 7.17 -2.95 4.93
CA LEU A 68 5.95 -2.57 5.64
C LEU A 68 6.23 -2.39 7.12
N ASP A 69 5.60 -1.40 7.73
CA ASP A 69 5.79 -0.98 9.13
C ASP A 69 7.25 -0.69 9.50
N PHE A 70 8.09 -0.38 8.51
CA PHE A 70 9.54 -0.25 8.64
C PHE A 70 10.21 -1.48 9.29
N ALA A 71 9.57 -2.65 9.16
CA ALA A 71 10.00 -3.89 9.77
C ALA A 71 10.76 -4.76 8.75
N PRO A 72 11.95 -5.28 9.09
CA PRO A 72 12.73 -6.11 8.18
C PRO A 72 12.04 -7.44 7.84
N GLU A 73 11.09 -7.89 8.68
CA GLU A 73 10.34 -9.14 8.50
C GLU A 73 9.23 -9.03 7.44
N LYS A 74 8.81 -7.81 7.07
CA LYS A 74 7.77 -7.54 6.07
C LYS A 74 8.36 -6.83 4.84
N LEU A 75 9.44 -7.41 4.31
CA LEU A 75 10.21 -6.89 3.20
C LEU A 75 9.85 -7.60 1.90
N TYR A 76 9.61 -6.82 0.85
CA TYR A 76 9.32 -7.31 -0.49
C TYR A 76 10.26 -6.65 -1.51
N ILE A 77 10.90 -7.47 -2.34
CA ILE A 77 11.67 -7.00 -3.49
C ILE A 77 10.76 -7.04 -4.71
N VAL A 78 10.68 -5.93 -5.43
CA VAL A 78 9.86 -5.77 -6.64
C VAL A 78 10.77 -5.55 -7.84
N PRO A 79 11.05 -6.60 -8.63
CA PRO A 79 11.91 -6.49 -9.79
C PRO A 79 11.36 -5.54 -10.88
N VAL A 80 12.24 -5.08 -11.76
CA VAL A 80 11.88 -4.31 -12.97
C VAL A 80 10.81 -5.01 -13.80
N GLY A 81 9.85 -4.26 -14.32
CA GLY A 81 8.78 -4.77 -15.18
C GLY A 81 7.81 -5.77 -14.52
N THR A 82 7.76 -5.85 -13.18
CA THR A 82 6.91 -6.80 -12.47
C THR A 82 5.81 -6.15 -11.65
N THR A 83 4.80 -6.95 -11.30
CA THR A 83 3.78 -6.59 -10.33
C THR A 83 3.75 -7.63 -9.22
N ILE A 84 3.72 -7.18 -7.98
CA ILE A 84 3.58 -8.03 -6.79
C ILE A 84 2.31 -7.62 -6.04
N SER A 85 1.49 -8.60 -5.68
CA SER A 85 0.34 -8.42 -4.79
C SER A 85 0.55 -9.26 -3.55
N VAL A 86 0.31 -8.65 -2.39
CA VAL A 86 0.40 -9.31 -1.09
C VAL A 86 -0.89 -9.00 -0.33
N ASP A 87 -1.61 -10.06 0.02
CA ASP A 87 -2.86 -10.02 0.75
C ASP A 87 -2.69 -10.67 2.13
N GLU A 88 -3.73 -10.61 2.97
CA GLU A 88 -3.74 -11.20 4.32
C GLU A 88 -2.62 -10.72 5.25
N ILE A 89 -2.10 -9.52 4.97
CA ILE A 89 -1.11 -8.84 5.80
C ILE A 89 -1.79 -7.80 6.69
N THR A 90 -1.03 -7.16 7.57
CA THR A 90 -1.51 -5.98 8.29
C THR A 90 -0.36 -5.00 8.39
N PHE A 91 -0.59 -3.77 7.96
CA PHE A 91 0.40 -2.69 8.02
C PHE A 91 -0.29 -1.31 8.06
N GLN A 92 0.43 -0.31 8.55
CA GLN A 92 -0.04 1.08 8.66
C GLN A 92 0.88 2.07 7.96
N GLU A 93 2.08 1.65 7.61
CA GLU A 93 3.09 2.50 6.99
C GLU A 93 4.05 1.65 6.17
N PHE A 94 4.79 2.28 5.26
CA PHE A 94 5.80 1.59 4.48
C PHE A 94 6.85 2.54 3.94
N ASP A 95 8.02 2.02 3.63
CA ASP A 95 9.03 2.72 2.83
C ASP A 95 9.22 2.05 1.49
N VAL A 96 9.69 2.83 0.52
CA VAL A 96 10.11 2.36 -0.79
C VAL A 96 11.55 2.79 -0.99
N THR A 97 12.44 1.82 -1.21
CA THR A 97 13.85 2.06 -1.49
C THR A 97 14.15 1.74 -2.95
N ASN A 98 14.82 2.64 -3.66
CA ASN A 98 15.43 2.35 -4.95
C ASN A 98 16.72 1.56 -4.72
N LEU A 99 16.80 0.33 -5.26
CA LEU A 99 17.95 -0.55 -5.10
C LEU A 99 19.03 -0.38 -6.17
N SER A 100 18.80 0.45 -7.20
CA SER A 100 19.83 0.78 -8.17
C SER A 100 20.87 1.70 -7.55
N ALA A 101 22.15 1.44 -7.85
CA ALA A 101 23.27 2.27 -7.44
C ALA A 101 23.54 3.45 -8.40
N ALA A 102 22.95 3.42 -9.60
CA ALA A 102 23.23 4.40 -10.65
C ALA A 102 21.95 5.08 -11.18
N ASP A 103 20.86 4.31 -11.30
CA ASP A 103 19.63 4.78 -11.94
C ASP A 103 18.65 5.33 -10.93
N ALA A 104 18.02 6.46 -11.25
CA ALA A 104 16.88 6.98 -10.53
C ALA A 104 15.59 6.34 -11.08
N LEU A 105 14.63 6.05 -10.21
CA LEU A 105 13.26 5.77 -10.61
C LEU A 105 12.66 7.08 -11.12
N ALA A 106 12.12 7.10 -12.34
CA ALA A 106 11.45 8.29 -12.85
C ALA A 106 10.00 8.39 -12.32
N VAL A 107 9.42 9.59 -12.42
CA VAL A 107 8.02 9.83 -12.06
C VAL A 107 7.12 8.92 -12.91
N ASN A 108 6.11 8.30 -12.30
CA ASN A 108 5.19 7.39 -12.98
C ASN A 108 5.85 6.15 -13.59
N GLU A 109 6.95 5.66 -13.01
CA GLU A 109 7.48 4.33 -13.34
C GLU A 109 7.06 3.25 -12.34
N ALA A 110 6.46 3.63 -11.21
CA ALA A 110 5.91 2.68 -10.25
C ALA A 110 4.67 3.22 -9.55
N TRP A 111 3.79 2.30 -9.19
CA TRP A 111 2.55 2.58 -8.46
C TRP A 111 2.39 1.60 -7.31
N ILE A 112 1.92 2.12 -6.19
CA ILE A 112 1.58 1.33 -5.01
C ILE A 112 0.10 1.50 -4.73
N THR A 113 -0.61 0.39 -4.64
CA THR A 113 -2.01 0.37 -4.25
C THR A 113 -2.12 -0.27 -2.89
N VAL A 114 -2.58 0.50 -1.90
CA VAL A 114 -2.88 0.00 -0.56
C VAL A 114 -4.39 -0.17 -0.42
N ALA A 115 -4.80 -1.25 0.23
CA ALA A 115 -6.21 -1.54 0.42
C ALA A 115 -6.52 -2.11 1.81
N TRP A 116 -7.71 -1.75 2.30
CA TRP A 116 -8.39 -2.50 3.34
C TRP A 116 -9.62 -3.13 2.72
N GLU A 117 -9.64 -4.46 2.67
CA GLU A 117 -10.76 -5.23 2.16
C GLU A 117 -11.49 -5.92 3.32
N PRO A 118 -12.82 -5.79 3.42
CA PRO A 118 -13.58 -6.47 4.46
C PRO A 118 -13.56 -7.98 4.23
N PRO A 119 -13.57 -8.80 5.31
CA PRO A 119 -13.64 -10.24 5.17
C PRO A 119 -14.86 -10.68 4.36
N LEU A 120 -14.66 -11.66 3.49
CA LEU A 120 -15.69 -12.18 2.61
C LEU A 120 -16.84 -12.76 3.44
N LYS A 121 -18.08 -12.60 2.97
CA LYS A 121 -19.28 -13.07 3.69
C LYS A 121 -19.28 -14.58 3.98
N ARG A 122 -18.50 -15.38 3.24
CA ARG A 122 -18.36 -16.83 3.50
C ARG A 122 -17.72 -17.13 4.85
N ASP A 123 -16.86 -16.26 5.37
CA ASP A 123 -16.18 -16.46 6.65
C ASP A 123 -17.05 -16.10 7.87
N ARG A 124 -18.26 -15.57 7.66
CA ARG A 124 -19.21 -15.24 8.74
C ARG A 124 -20.12 -16.39 9.16
N MET A 125 -20.02 -17.56 8.56
CA MET A 125 -20.90 -18.70 8.86
C MET A 125 -20.27 -19.76 9.80
N VAL A 126 -19.25 -19.41 10.58
CA VAL A 126 -18.79 -20.25 11.70
C VAL A 126 -18.61 -19.38 12.95
N SER A 127 -19.73 -19.04 13.58
CA SER A 127 -19.81 -18.70 15.01
C SER A 127 -21.25 -18.80 15.49
#